data_AF-A0A1J5PEQ1-F1
#
_entry.id   AF-A0A1J5PEQ1-F1
#
_cell.length_a   1.000
_cell.length_b   1.000
_cell.length_c   1.000
_cell.angle_alpha   90.00
_cell.angle_beta   90.00
_cell.angle_gamma   90.00
#
_symmetry.space_group_name_H-M   'P 1'
#
loop_
_entity.id
_entity.type
_entity.pdbx_description
1 polymer ?
#
loop_
_entity_poly.entity_id
_entity_poly.type
_entity_poly.pdbx_seq_one_letter_code
_entity_poly.pdbx_strand_id
1 'polypeptide(L)'
;MLVGLAFIIPTPWVIVMYCQWIVSSVHVPGRPNLTFTGRPVTLTWYFAALAVIIGVAFIGSQLLNDLMIILQIVLYWLLIKWFVANISSNGRPLGLKFSGSFWGYLGWNILAFVSVITIIGWAWVYTAQIRWMCRHIEGTRREVVFNATGLAFLWRSLVTFIACAFVIPIPWVMRWFIRWQVSQTALVERRASASA
;
A
#
# COMPACT_ATOMS: atom_id res chain seq x y z
N MET A 1 -25.54 4.04 -6.11
CA MET A 1 -25.18 2.60 -5.97
C MET A 1 -24.79 1.95 -7.28
N LEU A 2 -25.59 2.05 -8.35
CA LEU A 2 -25.24 1.50 -9.69
C LEU A 2 -23.88 1.99 -10.20
N VAL A 3 -23.55 3.27 -9.96
CA VAL A 3 -22.25 3.87 -10.33
C VAL A 3 -21.08 3.16 -9.62
N GLY A 4 -21.23 2.78 -8.34
CA GLY A 4 -20.19 2.08 -7.58
C GLY A 4 -19.94 0.65 -8.09
N LEU A 5 -21.00 -0.08 -8.44
CA LEU A 5 -20.92 -1.41 -9.05
C LEU A 5 -20.27 -1.36 -10.44
N ALA A 6 -20.55 -0.31 -11.22
CA ALA A 6 -19.92 -0.09 -12.53
C ALA A 6 -18.40 0.12 -12.41
N PHE A 7 -17.91 0.66 -11.29
CA PHE A 7 -16.48 0.79 -11.03
C PHE A 7 -15.80 -0.51 -10.57
N ILE A 8 -16.53 -1.44 -9.93
CA ILE A 8 -15.94 -2.71 -9.45
C ILE A 8 -15.33 -3.53 -10.59
N ILE A 9 -15.98 -3.56 -11.76
CA ILE A 9 -15.48 -4.30 -12.92
C ILE A 9 -14.13 -3.74 -13.38
N PRO A 10 -13.94 -2.46 -13.72
CA PRO A 10 -12.63 -1.93 -14.14
C PRO A 10 -11.60 -1.83 -13.00
N THR A 11 -12.01 -1.90 -11.72
CA THR A 11 -11.09 -1.71 -10.58
C THR A 11 -9.83 -2.59 -10.59
N PRO A 12 -9.87 -3.91 -10.90
CA PRO A 12 -8.67 -4.75 -10.98
C PRO A 12 -7.65 -4.22 -11.98
N TRP A 13 -8.11 -3.74 -13.14
CA TRP A 13 -7.24 -3.17 -14.17
C TRP A 13 -6.66 -1.83 -13.73
N VAL A 14 -7.46 -0.97 -13.09
CA VAL A 14 -6.99 0.30 -12.55
C VAL A 14 -5.92 0.08 -11.48
N ILE A 15 -6.11 -0.89 -10.58
CA ILE A 15 -5.10 -1.24 -9.55
C ILE A 15 -3.81 -1.71 -10.22
N VAL A 16 -3.88 -2.62 -11.19
CA VAL A 16 -2.67 -3.13 -11.87
C VAL A 16 -1.95 -2.02 -12.63
N MET A 17 -2.66 -1.17 -13.35
CA MET A 17 -2.10 -0.01 -14.06
C MET A 17 -1.42 0.96 -13.09
N TYR A 18 -2.06 1.20 -11.96
CA TYR A 18 -1.51 2.06 -10.91
C TYR A 18 -0.27 1.46 -10.25
N CYS A 19 -0.27 0.15 -9.97
CA CYS A 19 0.90 -0.59 -9.51
C CYS A 19 2.06 -0.52 -10.52
N GLN A 20 1.78 -0.70 -11.82
CA GLN A 20 2.77 -0.54 -12.89
C GLN A 20 3.36 0.88 -12.91
N TRP A 21 2.50 1.91 -12.79
CA TRP A 21 2.92 3.31 -12.77
C TRP A 21 3.77 3.66 -11.53
N ILE A 22 3.43 3.13 -10.37
CA ILE A 22 4.24 3.29 -9.14
C ILE A 22 5.62 2.66 -9.37
N VAL A 23 5.65 1.39 -9.80
CA VAL A 23 6.91 0.66 -10.00
C VAL A 23 7.79 1.32 -11.07
N SER A 24 7.21 1.85 -12.15
CA SER A 24 7.96 2.59 -13.18
C SER A 24 8.52 3.92 -12.67
N SER A 25 7.91 4.50 -11.64
CA SER A 25 8.37 5.76 -11.04
C SER A 25 9.53 5.53 -10.05
N VAL A 26 9.71 4.30 -9.54
CA VAL A 26 10.80 3.93 -8.65
C VAL A 26 12.09 3.75 -9.46
N HIS A 27 13.02 4.70 -9.35
CA HIS A 27 14.35 4.57 -9.94
C HIS A 27 15.32 3.90 -8.96
N VAL A 28 15.86 2.76 -9.36
CA VAL A 28 16.86 2.02 -8.56
C VAL A 28 18.24 2.16 -9.19
N PRO A 29 19.21 2.79 -8.50
CA PRO A 29 20.60 2.83 -8.96
C PRO A 29 21.13 1.41 -9.16
N GLY A 30 21.49 1.02 -10.39
CA GLY A 30 22.08 -0.29 -10.70
C GLY A 30 21.10 -1.43 -11.02
N ARG A 31 19.79 -1.19 -11.10
CA ARG A 31 18.80 -2.13 -11.67
C ARG A 31 17.87 -1.37 -12.62
N PRO A 32 18.24 -1.19 -13.91
CA PRO A 32 17.33 -0.60 -14.88
C PRO A 32 16.09 -1.49 -15.07
N ASN A 33 14.95 -0.87 -15.37
CA ASN A 33 13.70 -1.52 -15.77
C ASN A 33 13.02 -2.40 -14.70
N LEU A 34 12.63 -1.80 -13.57
CA LEU A 34 11.65 -2.41 -12.68
C LEU A 34 10.28 -2.43 -13.35
N THR A 35 9.62 -3.59 -13.32
CA THR A 35 8.32 -3.79 -13.94
C THR A 35 7.42 -4.60 -13.02
N PHE A 36 6.12 -4.31 -13.04
CA PHE A 36 5.12 -5.04 -12.29
C PHE A 36 4.44 -6.07 -13.19
N THR A 37 4.47 -7.35 -12.78
CA THR A 37 3.95 -8.49 -13.58
C THR A 37 2.62 -9.04 -13.07
N GLY A 38 2.03 -8.39 -12.06
CA GLY A 38 0.76 -8.81 -11.48
C GLY A 38 -0.38 -8.74 -12.51
N ARG A 39 -1.19 -9.79 -12.56
CA ARG A 39 -2.32 -9.90 -13.49
C ARG A 39 -3.63 -9.57 -12.79
N PRO A 40 -4.57 -8.85 -13.44
CA PRO A 40 -5.88 -8.53 -12.86
C PRO A 40 -6.65 -9.79 -12.40
N VAL A 41 -6.53 -10.89 -13.15
CA VAL A 41 -7.19 -12.17 -12.83
C VAL A 41 -6.71 -12.76 -11.50
N THR A 42 -5.46 -12.50 -11.10
CA THR A 42 -4.93 -12.99 -9.81
C THR A 42 -5.48 -12.23 -8.60
N LEU A 43 -6.18 -11.11 -8.81
CA LEU A 43 -6.87 -10.36 -7.75
C LEU A 43 -8.34 -10.80 -7.55
N THR A 44 -8.81 -11.79 -8.30
CA THR A 44 -10.21 -12.26 -8.22
C THR A 44 -10.65 -12.63 -6.80
N TRP A 45 -9.78 -13.26 -6.01
CA TRP A 45 -10.04 -13.56 -4.59
C TRP A 45 -10.33 -12.31 -3.75
N TYR A 46 -9.62 -11.20 -4.01
CA TYR A 46 -9.78 -9.94 -3.29
C TYR A 46 -11.13 -9.31 -3.61
N PHE A 47 -11.50 -9.27 -4.90
CA PHE A 47 -12.78 -8.72 -5.34
C PHE A 47 -13.98 -9.60 -4.97
N ALA A 48 -13.82 -10.92 -4.99
CA ALA A 48 -14.85 -11.84 -4.49
C ALA A 48 -15.11 -11.59 -3.00
N ALA A 49 -14.05 -11.44 -2.20
CA ALA A 49 -14.20 -11.12 -0.78
C ALA A 49 -14.81 -9.73 -0.53
N LEU A 50 -14.49 -8.73 -1.35
CA LEU A 50 -15.16 -7.42 -1.31
C LEU A 50 -16.66 -7.52 -1.64
N ALA A 51 -17.05 -8.32 -2.61
CA ALA A 51 -18.46 -8.55 -2.93
C ALA A 51 -19.22 -9.18 -1.75
N VAL A 52 -18.59 -10.11 -1.03
CA VAL A 52 -19.14 -10.70 0.20
C VAL A 52 -19.28 -9.65 1.31
N ILE A 53 -18.25 -8.82 1.53
CA ILE A 53 -18.29 -7.73 2.53
C ILE A 53 -19.46 -6.78 2.24
N ILE A 54 -19.62 -6.39 0.97
CA ILE A 54 -20.72 -5.52 0.53
C ILE A 54 -22.07 -6.22 0.75
N GLY A 55 -22.19 -7.50 0.38
CA GLY A 55 -23.39 -8.30 0.58
C GLY A 55 -23.80 -8.39 2.06
N VAL A 56 -22.84 -8.63 2.95
CA VAL A 56 -23.05 -8.69 4.40
C VAL A 56 -23.44 -7.33 4.97
N ALA A 57 -22.89 -6.23 4.43
CA ALA A 57 -23.26 -4.89 4.86
C ALA A 57 -24.76 -4.58 4.62
N PHE A 58 -25.39 -5.18 3.61
CA PHE A 58 -26.83 -5.03 3.35
C PHE A 58 -27.73 -5.74 4.37
N ILE A 59 -27.20 -6.73 5.09
CA ILE A 59 -27.94 -7.48 6.12
C ILE A 59 -28.20 -6.58 7.35
N GLY A 60 -27.39 -5.55 7.56
CA GLY A 60 -27.58 -4.56 8.62
C GLY A 60 -27.22 -5.06 10.03
N SER A 61 -26.76 -6.29 10.18
CA SER A 61 -26.31 -6.81 11.48
C SER A 61 -24.96 -6.23 11.88
N GLN A 62 -24.90 -5.61 13.06
CA GLN A 62 -23.68 -4.98 13.58
C GLN A 62 -22.53 -5.99 13.78
N LEU A 63 -22.83 -7.16 14.37
CA LEU A 63 -21.82 -8.21 14.60
C LEU A 63 -21.14 -8.68 13.31
N LEU A 64 -21.90 -8.93 12.24
CA LEU A 64 -21.29 -9.34 10.98
C LEU A 64 -20.47 -8.21 10.34
N ASN A 65 -20.90 -6.96 10.50
CA ASN A 65 -20.16 -5.80 10.00
C ASN A 65 -18.78 -5.69 10.68
N ASP A 66 -18.72 -5.85 12.01
CA ASP A 66 -17.47 -5.82 12.77
C ASP A 66 -16.53 -6.95 12.34
N LEU A 67 -17.06 -8.15 12.08
CA LEU A 67 -16.27 -9.26 11.52
C LEU A 67 -15.73 -8.96 10.12
N MET A 68 -16.51 -8.27 9.27
CA MET A 68 -16.06 -7.86 7.94
C MET A 68 -14.92 -6.83 7.99
N ILE A 69 -14.84 -5.98 9.02
CA ILE A 69 -13.71 -5.06 9.22
C ILE A 69 -12.41 -5.86 9.41
N ILE A 70 -12.45 -6.92 10.23
CA ILE A 70 -11.30 -7.79 10.46
C ILE A 70 -10.90 -8.49 9.16
N LEU A 71 -11.87 -9.03 8.41
CA LEU A 71 -11.64 -9.63 7.10
C LEU A 71 -10.98 -8.63 6.15
N GLN A 72 -11.44 -7.38 6.14
CA GLN A 72 -10.89 -6.33 5.29
C GLN A 72 -9.41 -6.03 5.61
N ILE A 73 -9.04 -5.96 6.90
CA ILE A 73 -7.65 -5.80 7.34
C ILE A 73 -6.78 -6.97 6.84
N VAL A 74 -7.28 -8.21 6.94
CA VAL A 74 -6.58 -9.41 6.43
C VAL A 74 -6.40 -9.33 4.91
N LEU A 75 -7.43 -8.93 4.17
CA LEU A 75 -7.36 -8.77 2.72
C LEU A 75 -6.32 -7.73 2.30
N TYR A 76 -6.24 -6.59 2.99
CA TYR A 76 -5.20 -5.58 2.71
C TYR A 76 -3.78 -6.12 2.97
N TRP A 77 -3.60 -6.90 4.03
CA TRP A 77 -2.31 -7.54 4.30
C TRP A 77 -1.91 -8.55 3.20
N LEU A 78 -2.87 -9.36 2.73
CA LEU A 78 -2.64 -10.27 1.59
C LEU A 78 -2.38 -9.51 0.29
N LEU A 79 -3.04 -8.37 0.09
CA LEU A 79 -2.83 -7.50 -1.06
C LEU A 79 -1.39 -6.94 -1.09
N ILE A 80 -0.86 -6.54 0.06
CA ILE A 80 0.55 -6.11 0.19
C ILE A 80 1.50 -7.25 -0.17
N LYS A 81 1.26 -8.46 0.34
CA LYS A 81 2.05 -9.65 0.00
C LYS A 81 2.04 -9.94 -1.49
N TRP A 82 0.85 -9.91 -2.09
CA TRP A 82 0.66 -10.09 -3.52
C TRP A 82 1.39 -9.01 -4.31
N PHE A 83 1.28 -7.73 -3.92
CA PHE A 83 1.96 -6.63 -4.60
C PHE A 83 3.48 -6.84 -4.60
N VAL A 84 4.08 -7.13 -3.45
CA VAL A 84 5.53 -7.34 -3.32
C VAL A 84 6.01 -8.55 -4.15
N ALA A 85 5.25 -9.64 -4.14
CA ALA A 85 5.60 -10.87 -4.88
C ALA A 85 5.60 -10.70 -6.41
N ASN A 86 4.81 -9.75 -6.93
CA ASN A 86 4.65 -9.52 -8.37
C ASN A 86 5.62 -8.46 -8.94
N ILE A 87 6.55 -7.96 -8.13
CA ILE A 87 7.61 -7.05 -8.58
C ILE A 87 8.71 -7.85 -9.30
N SER A 88 9.06 -7.41 -10.50
CA SER A 88 10.06 -8.05 -11.37
C SER A 88 11.06 -7.02 -11.91
N SER A 89 12.21 -7.49 -12.38
CA SER A 89 13.23 -6.66 -13.05
C SER A 89 13.73 -7.43 -14.26
N ASN A 90 13.87 -6.74 -15.39
CA ASN A 90 14.30 -7.35 -16.65
C ASN A 90 13.51 -8.62 -17.01
N GLY A 91 12.19 -8.61 -16.78
CA GLY A 91 11.30 -9.73 -17.11
C GLY A 91 11.44 -10.97 -16.21
N ARG A 92 12.29 -10.95 -15.17
CA ARG A 92 12.41 -12.06 -14.21
C ARG A 92 11.81 -11.67 -12.85
N PRO A 93 10.98 -12.52 -12.23
CA PRO A 93 10.45 -12.27 -10.89
C PRO A 93 11.61 -12.24 -9.90
N LEU A 94 11.71 -11.20 -9.07
CA LEU A 94 12.82 -11.09 -8.10
C LEU A 94 12.72 -12.10 -6.96
N GLY A 95 11.60 -12.82 -6.83
CA GLY A 95 11.33 -13.67 -5.67
C GLY A 95 11.21 -12.86 -4.38
N LEU A 96 10.84 -11.58 -4.48
CA LEU A 96 10.57 -10.72 -3.34
C LEU A 96 9.42 -11.30 -2.52
N LYS A 97 9.59 -11.39 -1.21
CA LYS A 97 8.58 -11.88 -0.28
C LYS A 97 8.41 -10.89 0.86
N PHE A 98 7.16 -10.66 1.25
CA PHE A 98 6.87 -9.87 2.43
C PHE A 98 6.75 -10.82 3.64
N SER A 99 7.73 -10.75 4.55
CA SER A 99 7.81 -11.59 5.76
C SER A 99 7.11 -10.97 6.97
N GLY A 100 6.47 -9.81 6.81
CA GLY A 100 5.79 -9.11 7.90
C GLY A 100 4.66 -9.95 8.50
N SER A 101 4.73 -10.16 9.82
CA SER A 101 3.71 -10.86 10.59
C SER A 101 2.36 -10.12 10.53
N PHE A 102 1.26 -10.89 10.45
CA PHE A 102 -0.09 -10.33 10.52
C PHE A 102 -0.29 -9.52 11.81
N TRP A 103 0.20 -10.02 12.94
CA TRP A 103 0.11 -9.34 14.24
C TRP A 103 0.84 -8.00 14.26
N GLY A 104 1.98 -7.91 13.56
CA GLY A 104 2.69 -6.64 13.40
C GLY A 104 1.87 -5.64 12.59
N TYR A 105 1.28 -6.09 11.48
CA TYR A 105 0.40 -5.26 10.65
C TYR A 105 -0.86 -4.80 11.42
N LEU A 106 -1.50 -5.71 12.16
CA LEU A 106 -2.65 -5.40 13.00
C LEU A 106 -2.29 -4.39 14.10
N GLY A 107 -1.15 -4.57 14.77
CA GLY A 107 -0.64 -3.63 15.77
C GLY A 107 -0.46 -2.22 15.22
N TRP A 108 0.06 -2.08 14.00
CA TRP A 108 0.15 -0.77 13.34
C TRP A 108 -1.21 -0.18 12.97
N ASN A 109 -2.21 -0.99 12.60
CA ASN A 109 -3.57 -0.50 12.34
C ASN A 109 -4.24 0.02 13.62
N ILE A 110 -4.08 -0.71 14.74
CA ILE A 110 -4.57 -0.27 16.05
C ILE A 110 -3.88 1.03 16.47
N LEU A 111 -2.55 1.10 16.32
CA LEU A 111 -1.80 2.31 16.63
C LEU A 111 -2.23 3.49 15.74
N ALA A 112 -2.50 3.25 14.46
CA ALA A 112 -3.01 4.26 13.55
C ALA A 112 -4.38 4.78 14.02
N PHE A 113 -5.29 3.87 14.40
CA PHE A 113 -6.61 4.23 14.93
C PHE A 113 -6.52 5.05 16.22
N VAL A 114 -5.73 4.60 17.20
CA VAL A 114 -5.47 5.35 18.44
C VAL A 114 -4.85 6.71 18.13
N SER A 115 -3.96 6.77 17.14
CA SER A 115 -3.26 8.00 16.79
C SER A 115 -4.08 9.00 15.99
N VAL A 116 -5.26 8.64 15.48
CA VAL A 116 -6.21 9.62 14.94
C VAL A 116 -6.74 10.53 16.06
N ILE A 117 -6.86 10.01 17.29
CA ILE A 117 -7.28 10.79 18.48
C ILE A 117 -6.32 11.95 18.74
N THR A 118 -5.02 11.77 18.46
CA THR A 118 -4.01 12.81 18.67
C THR A 118 -3.92 13.83 17.54
N ILE A 119 -4.74 13.73 16.47
CA ILE A 119 -4.87 14.59 15.27
C ILE A 119 -3.59 14.73 14.42
N ILE A 120 -2.42 14.76 15.04
CA ILE A 120 -1.11 14.98 14.44
C ILE A 120 -0.35 13.65 14.38
N GLY A 121 -0.47 12.80 15.41
CA GLY A 121 0.35 11.60 15.55
C GLY A 121 0.20 10.59 14.42
N TRP A 122 -0.97 10.53 13.76
CA TRP A 122 -1.24 9.53 12.73
C TRP A 122 -0.22 9.61 11.60
N ALA A 123 0.25 10.82 11.23
CA ALA A 123 1.27 10.97 10.19
C ALA A 123 2.61 10.31 10.58
N TRP A 124 2.99 10.34 11.86
CA TRP A 124 4.18 9.63 12.35
C TRP A 124 3.94 8.13 12.38
N VAL A 125 2.73 7.70 12.75
CA VAL A 125 2.37 6.27 12.75
C VAL A 125 2.39 5.70 11.34
N TYR A 126 1.82 6.37 10.33
CA TYR A 126 1.88 5.91 8.95
C TYR A 126 3.29 5.92 8.38
N THR A 127 4.11 6.95 8.65
CA THR A 127 5.51 6.94 8.20
C THR A 127 6.31 5.81 8.86
N ALA A 128 6.08 5.53 10.15
CA ALA A 128 6.69 4.40 10.85
C ALA A 128 6.16 3.04 10.36
N GLN A 129 4.87 2.93 10.05
CA GLN A 129 4.26 1.74 9.47
C GLN A 129 4.86 1.45 8.09
N ILE A 130 4.99 2.44 7.21
CA ILE A 130 5.63 2.29 5.89
C ILE A 130 7.09 1.83 6.06
N ARG A 131 7.85 2.44 6.99
CA ARG A 131 9.23 1.97 7.29
C ARG A 131 9.25 0.54 7.79
N TRP A 132 8.32 0.16 8.67
CA TRP A 132 8.20 -1.21 9.14
C TRP A 132 7.89 -2.16 7.98
N MET A 133 6.97 -1.81 7.07
CA MET A 133 6.68 -2.60 5.88
C MET A 133 7.94 -2.77 5.01
N CYS A 134 8.65 -1.67 4.72
CA CYS A 134 9.86 -1.72 3.90
C CYS A 134 10.96 -2.64 4.48
N ARG A 135 11.13 -2.66 5.80
CA ARG A 135 12.09 -3.56 6.49
C ARG A 135 11.72 -5.04 6.39
N HIS A 136 10.43 -5.36 6.26
CA HIS A 136 9.93 -6.74 6.16
C HIS A 136 9.78 -7.22 4.70
N ILE A 137 10.39 -6.50 3.75
CA ILE A 137 10.55 -6.97 2.38
C ILE A 137 11.87 -7.75 2.30
N GLU A 138 11.77 -9.04 2.01
CA GLU A 138 12.88 -9.98 1.87
C GLU A 138 13.03 -10.43 0.41
N GLY A 139 14.19 -10.99 0.06
CA GLY A 139 14.49 -11.48 -1.30
C GLY A 139 15.49 -10.62 -2.10
N THR A 140 15.95 -9.49 -1.54
CA THR A 140 16.98 -8.64 -2.16
C THR A 140 18.18 -8.42 -1.26
N ARG A 141 19.39 -8.31 -1.86
CA ARG A 141 20.63 -7.90 -1.17
C ARG A 141 20.62 -6.43 -0.70
N ARG A 142 19.61 -5.66 -1.11
CA ARG A 142 19.41 -4.26 -0.76
C ARG A 142 18.12 -4.13 0.05
N GLU A 143 18.20 -3.33 1.10
CA GLU A 143 17.09 -2.96 1.96
C GLU A 143 16.37 -1.74 1.39
N VAL A 144 15.04 -1.75 1.41
CA VAL A 144 14.22 -0.59 1.07
C VAL A 144 14.10 0.27 2.33
N VAL A 145 14.52 1.53 2.25
CA VAL A 145 14.44 2.49 3.35
C VAL A 145 13.52 3.63 2.93
N PHE A 146 12.69 4.11 3.87
CA PHE A 146 11.79 5.24 3.66
C PHE A 146 12.22 6.42 4.54
N ASN A 147 12.75 7.46 3.89
CA ASN A 147 13.39 8.61 4.56
C ASN A 147 12.42 9.77 4.88
N ALA A 148 11.14 9.65 4.52
CA ALA A 148 10.19 10.75 4.74
C ALA A 148 9.97 11.02 6.23
N THR A 149 9.76 12.29 6.60
CA THR A 149 9.41 12.70 7.97
C THR A 149 7.90 12.74 8.18
N GLY A 150 7.45 12.58 9.43
CA GLY A 150 6.02 12.69 9.79
C GLY A 150 5.43 14.06 9.44
N LEU A 151 6.19 15.15 9.64
CA LEU A 151 5.79 16.49 9.26
C LEU A 151 5.59 16.64 7.74
N ALA A 152 6.53 16.11 6.95
CA ALA A 152 6.45 16.16 5.49
C ALA A 152 5.26 15.35 4.95
N PHE A 153 4.89 14.27 5.66
CA PHE A 153 3.70 13.47 5.36
C PHE A 153 2.41 14.20 5.77
N LEU A 154 2.40 14.85 6.93
CA LEU A 154 1.24 15.55 7.49
C LEU A 154 0.78 16.70 6.57
N TRP A 155 1.67 17.65 6.25
CA TRP A 155 1.25 18.82 5.48
C TRP A 155 0.85 18.44 4.05
N ARG A 156 1.53 17.47 3.44
CA ARG A 156 1.19 16.98 2.09
C ARG A 156 -0.14 16.25 2.09
N SER A 157 -0.45 15.50 3.15
CA SER A 157 -1.76 14.86 3.28
C SER A 157 -2.86 15.89 3.49
N LEU A 158 -2.60 16.96 4.25
CA LEU A 158 -3.55 18.06 4.43
C LEU A 158 -3.80 18.80 3.11
N VAL A 159 -2.75 19.15 2.37
CA VAL A 159 -2.89 19.75 1.03
C VAL A 159 -3.61 18.80 0.09
N THR A 160 -3.35 17.51 0.17
CA THR A 160 -4.06 16.49 -0.62
C THR A 160 -5.54 16.48 -0.28
N PHE A 161 -5.89 16.48 1.00
CA PHE A 161 -7.27 16.50 1.48
C PHE A 161 -8.02 17.76 1.02
N ILE A 162 -7.41 18.93 1.16
CA ILE A 162 -7.99 20.21 0.70
C ILE A 162 -8.15 20.22 -0.82
N ALA A 163 -7.13 19.77 -1.55
CA ALA A 163 -7.19 19.76 -3.00
C ALA A 163 -8.17 18.71 -3.54
N CYS A 164 -8.39 17.60 -2.83
CA CYS A 164 -9.41 16.61 -3.17
C CYS A 164 -10.84 17.12 -3.04
N ALA A 165 -11.08 18.21 -2.28
CA ALA A 165 -12.38 18.89 -2.28
C ALA A 165 -12.73 19.44 -3.67
N PHE A 166 -11.71 19.74 -4.48
CA PHE A 166 -11.85 20.06 -5.88
C PHE A 166 -11.73 18.76 -6.69
N VAL A 167 -12.86 18.27 -7.23
CA VAL A 167 -12.92 16.97 -7.92
C VAL A 167 -11.94 16.89 -9.11
N ILE A 168 -11.76 17.99 -9.84
CA ILE A 168 -10.91 18.09 -11.03
C ILE A 168 -9.42 17.81 -10.72
N PRO A 169 -8.78 18.41 -9.71
CA PRO A 169 -7.38 18.15 -9.40
C PRO A 169 -7.09 16.81 -8.71
N ILE A 170 -8.08 16.01 -8.31
CA ILE A 170 -7.85 14.72 -7.62
C ILE A 170 -6.75 13.87 -8.29
N PRO A 171 -6.76 13.61 -9.62
CA PRO A 171 -5.75 12.75 -10.24
C PRO A 171 -4.34 13.35 -10.16
N TRP A 172 -4.22 14.66 -10.30
CA TRP A 172 -2.94 15.38 -10.28
C TRP A 172 -2.34 15.42 -8.87
N VAL A 173 -3.18 15.68 -7.88
CA VAL A 173 -2.80 15.73 -6.46
C VAL A 173 -2.36 14.36 -5.99
N MET A 174 -3.11 13.29 -6.33
CA MET A 174 -2.71 11.92 -6.05
C MET A 174 -1.34 11.63 -6.67
N ARG A 175 -1.18 11.93 -7.98
CA ARG A 175 0.10 11.73 -8.68
C ARG A 175 1.26 12.46 -8.01
N TRP A 176 1.04 13.71 -7.58
CA TRP A 176 2.03 14.52 -6.87
C TRP A 176 2.42 13.91 -5.52
N PHE A 177 1.43 13.51 -4.73
CA PHE A 177 1.65 12.91 -3.41
C PHE A 177 2.41 11.58 -3.50
N ILE A 178 2.02 10.71 -4.43
CA ILE A 178 2.65 9.39 -4.61
C ILE A 178 4.06 9.52 -5.17
N ARG A 179 4.28 10.41 -6.15
CA ARG A 179 5.64 10.67 -6.66
C ARG A 179 6.57 11.16 -5.56
N TRP A 180 6.07 12.00 -4.66
CA TRP A 180 6.82 12.41 -3.49
C TRP A 180 7.12 11.21 -2.57
N GLN A 181 6.15 10.35 -2.25
CA GLN A 181 6.43 9.16 -1.43
C GLN A 181 7.49 8.25 -2.07
N VAL A 182 7.37 7.99 -3.38
CA VAL A 182 8.33 7.21 -4.14
C VAL A 182 9.73 7.84 -4.09
N SER A 183 9.86 9.16 -4.17
CA SER A 183 11.17 9.83 -4.08
C SER A 183 11.81 9.73 -2.68
N GLN A 184 11.02 9.44 -1.65
CA GLN A 184 11.53 9.20 -0.29
C GLN A 184 11.93 7.73 -0.07
N THR A 185 11.63 6.83 -1.01
CA THR A 185 12.11 5.45 -0.98
C THR A 185 13.52 5.38 -1.56
N ALA A 186 14.46 4.85 -0.78
CA ALA A 186 15.84 4.63 -1.20
C ALA A 186 16.20 3.15 -1.02
N LEU A 187 17.07 2.63 -1.88
CA LEU A 187 17.65 1.31 -1.70
C LEU A 187 19.05 1.47 -1.12
N VAL A 188 19.24 0.93 0.06
CA VAL A 188 20.53 0.88 0.74
C VAL A 188 21.04 -0.54 0.67
N GLU A 189 22.36 -0.74 0.54
CA GLU A 189 22.92 -2.09 0.72
C GLU A 189 22.55 -2.58 2.11
N ARG A 190 21.94 -3.78 2.18
CA ARG A 190 21.62 -4.39 3.46
C ARG A 190 22.97 -4.60 4.14
N ARG A 191 23.28 -3.82 5.18
CA ARG A 191 24.49 -4.03 5.97
C ARG A 191 24.48 -5.49 6.38
N ALA A 192 25.37 -6.29 5.80
CA ALA A 192 25.79 -7.51 6.44
C ALA A 192 26.22 -7.05 7.82
N SER A 193 25.51 -7.48 8.85
CA SER A 193 25.93 -7.32 10.23
C SER A 193 27.39 -7.75 10.25
N ALA A 194 28.29 -6.78 10.41
CA ALA A 194 29.69 -7.06 10.55
C ALA A 194 29.79 -7.94 11.80
N SER A 195 30.11 -9.20 11.57
CA SER A 195 30.74 -10.05 12.57
C SER A 195 32.01 -9.35 13.02
N ALA A 196 32.00 -8.80 14.22
CA ALA A 196 33.17 -8.48 15.04
C ALA A 196 32.77 -8.65 16.50
#